data_AF-A0A0D0FQK1-F1
#
_entry.id   AF-A0A0D0FQK1-F1
#
_cell.length_a   1.000
_cell.length_b   1.000
_cell.length_c   1.000
_cell.angle_alpha   90.00
_cell.angle_beta   90.00
_cell.angle_gamma   90.00
#
_symmetry.space_group_name_H-M   'P 1'
#
loop_
_entity.id
_entity.type
_entity.pdbx_description
1 polymer ?
#
loop_
_entity_poly.entity_id
_entity_poly.type
_entity_poly.pdbx_seq_one_letter_code
_entity_poly.pdbx_strand_id
1 'polypeptide(L)'
;MKPDLSSLWTKVCAEDDVKAFEALYYLLFNRLIKFCIYYVGKKEVAEEIISDILVRCWENRKADTVILNLETYLFTAVRNQSLKYLKKKRKHSSGGN
;
A
#
# COMPACT_ATOMS: atom_id res chain seq x y z
N MET A 1 2.46 9.01 -23.38
CA MET A 1 2.16 9.68 -22.11
C MET A 1 1.95 8.61 -21.06
N LYS A 2 2.70 8.61 -19.95
CA LYS A 2 2.38 7.70 -18.84
C LYS A 2 1.09 8.21 -18.20
N PRO A 3 0.10 7.36 -17.91
CA PRO A 3 -1.09 7.81 -17.21
C PRO A 3 -0.67 8.34 -15.83
N ASP A 4 -1.05 9.59 -15.53
CA ASP A 4 -0.83 10.18 -14.22
C ASP A 4 -1.62 9.42 -13.16
N LEU A 5 -0.94 8.99 -12.10
CA LEU A 5 -1.56 8.24 -11.00
C LEU A 5 -2.74 9.00 -10.39
N SER A 6 -2.63 10.33 -10.32
CA SER A 6 -3.70 11.20 -9.82
C SER A 6 -4.95 11.12 -10.70
N SER A 7 -4.80 11.06 -12.03
CA SER A 7 -5.94 10.94 -12.96
C SER A 7 -6.64 9.59 -12.82
N LEU A 8 -5.88 8.50 -12.70
CA LEU A 8 -6.46 7.18 -12.46
C LEU A 8 -7.18 7.15 -11.11
N TRP A 9 -6.60 7.73 -10.06
CA TRP A 9 -7.20 7.74 -8.72
C TRP A 9 -8.51 8.52 -8.70
N THR A 10 -8.57 9.67 -9.39
CA THR A 10 -9.82 10.43 -9.53
C THR A 10 -10.93 9.59 -10.16
N LYS A 11 -10.62 8.79 -11.20
CA LYS A 11 -11.61 7.88 -11.81
C LYS A 11 -12.07 6.79 -10.86
N VAL A 12 -11.15 6.23 -10.06
CA VAL A 12 -11.50 5.24 -9.03
C VAL A 12 -12.46 5.82 -8.00
N CYS A 13 -12.19 7.04 -7.53
CA CYS A 13 -13.05 7.71 -6.54
C CYS A 13 -14.39 8.16 -7.12
N ALA A 14 -14.40 8.73 -8.32
CA ALA A 14 -15.58 9.34 -8.93
C ALA A 14 -16.49 8.33 -9.63
N GLU A 15 -15.92 7.33 -10.28
CA GLU A 15 -16.63 6.41 -11.18
C GLU A 15 -16.58 4.95 -10.72
N ASP A 16 -15.95 4.64 -9.57
CA ASP A 16 -15.70 3.27 -9.11
C ASP A 16 -14.99 2.41 -10.18
N ASP A 17 -14.15 3.05 -11.01
CA ASP A 17 -13.51 2.38 -12.15
C ASP A 17 -12.46 1.35 -11.68
N VAL A 18 -12.88 0.08 -11.67
CA VAL A 18 -12.06 -1.07 -11.30
C VAL A 18 -10.82 -1.19 -12.21
N LYS A 19 -10.93 -0.85 -13.50
CA LYS A 19 -9.79 -0.94 -14.43
C LYS A 19 -8.74 0.12 -14.13
N ALA A 20 -9.17 1.33 -13.76
CA ALA A 20 -8.25 2.37 -13.33
C ALA A 20 -7.52 1.97 -12.03
N PHE A 21 -8.22 1.34 -11.10
CA PHE A 21 -7.62 0.82 -9.88
C PHE A 21 -6.66 -0.34 -10.13
N GLU A 22 -7.01 -1.25 -11.03
CA GLU A 22 -6.15 -2.36 -11.45
C GLU A 22 -4.86 -1.85 -12.10
N ALA A 23 -4.96 -0.84 -12.97
CA ALA A 23 -3.78 -0.21 -13.57
C ALA A 23 -2.88 0.44 -12.50
N LEU A 24 -3.47 1.17 -11.55
CA LEU A 24 -2.75 1.73 -10.40
C LEU A 24 -2.07 0.65 -9.58
N TYR A 25 -2.79 -0.44 -9.32
CA TYR A 25 -2.30 -1.61 -8.61
C TYR A 25 -1.04 -2.14 -9.30
N TYR A 26 -1.09 -2.49 -10.58
CA TYR A 26 0.07 -3.05 -11.29
C TYR A 26 1.27 -2.11 -11.33
N LEU A 27 1.03 -0.80 -11.47
CA LEU A 27 2.08 0.21 -11.50
C LEU A 27 2.79 0.38 -10.14
N LEU A 28 2.02 0.38 -9.05
CA LEU A 28 2.51 0.66 -7.71
C LEU A 28 2.98 -0.61 -6.99
N PHE A 29 2.28 -1.73 -7.18
CA PHE A 29 2.55 -3.01 -6.52
C PHE A 29 4.01 -3.43 -6.65
N ASN A 30 4.57 -3.42 -7.88
CA ASN A 30 5.95 -3.85 -8.09
C ASN A 30 6.98 -2.94 -7.38
N ARG A 31 6.70 -1.63 -7.26
CA ARG A 31 7.57 -0.68 -6.54
C ARG A 31 7.44 -0.84 -5.03
N LEU A 32 6.20 -0.96 -4.54
CA LEU A 32 5.88 -1.08 -3.12
C LEU A 32 6.36 -2.42 -2.55
N ILE A 33 6.21 -3.51 -3.28
CA ILE A 33 6.70 -4.85 -2.87
C ILE A 33 8.21 -4.82 -2.69
N LYS A 34 8.98 -4.32 -3.67
CA LYS A 34 10.44 -4.22 -3.56
C LYS A 34 10.85 -3.38 -2.35
N PHE A 35 10.16 -2.26 -2.13
CA PHE A 35 10.38 -1.40 -0.98
C PHE A 35 10.04 -2.10 0.34
N CYS A 36 8.91 -2.78 0.44
CA CYS A 36 8.49 -3.48 1.64
C CYS A 36 9.41 -4.67 1.97
N ILE A 37 9.80 -5.47 0.98
CA ILE A 37 10.76 -6.57 1.12
C ILE A 37 12.07 -6.08 1.72
N TYR A 38 12.55 -4.91 1.32
CA TYR A 38 13.75 -4.30 1.89
C TYR A 38 13.65 -4.11 3.42
N TYR A 39 12.46 -3.84 3.96
CA TYR A 39 12.24 -3.74 5.41
C TYR A 39 11.95 -5.08 6.07
N VAL A 40 10.99 -5.86 5.56
CA VAL A 40 10.50 -7.08 6.24
C VAL A 40 11.33 -8.33 5.94
N GLY A 41 12.15 -8.29 4.89
CA GLY A 41 13.06 -9.36 4.47
C GLY A 41 12.37 -10.59 3.88
N LYS A 42 11.04 -10.59 3.76
CA LYS A 42 10.23 -11.71 3.25
C LYS A 42 9.23 -11.23 2.22
N LYS A 43 9.21 -11.89 1.06
CA LYS A 43 8.27 -11.56 -0.03
C LYS A 43 6.82 -11.80 0.39
N GLU A 44 6.50 -12.94 0.98
CA GLU A 44 5.14 -13.29 1.42
C GLU A 44 4.55 -12.22 2.36
N VAL A 45 5.33 -11.80 3.37
CA VAL A 45 4.91 -10.75 4.31
C VAL A 45 4.71 -9.41 3.62
N ALA A 46 5.57 -9.08 2.64
CA ALA A 46 5.41 -7.87 1.86
C ALA A 46 4.11 -7.93 1.04
N GLU A 47 3.83 -9.05 0.37
CA GLU A 47 2.60 -9.25 -0.40
C GLU A 47 1.34 -9.10 0.46
N GLU A 48 1.34 -9.65 1.67
CA GLU A 48 0.24 -9.45 2.63
C GLU A 48 0.07 -7.98 3.03
N ILE A 49 1.16 -7.30 3.40
CA ILE A 49 1.12 -5.89 3.80
C ILE A 49 0.61 -5.00 2.67
N ILE A 50 1.13 -5.19 1.45
CA ILE A 50 0.72 -4.42 0.29
C ILE A 50 -0.76 -4.68 -0.03
N SER A 51 -1.21 -5.94 0.03
CA SER A 51 -2.60 -6.31 -0.22
C SER A 51 -3.55 -5.69 0.81
N ASP A 52 -3.24 -5.75 2.11
CA ASP A 52 -4.04 -5.12 3.18
C ASP A 52 -4.18 -3.61 2.96
N ILE A 53 -3.08 -2.93 2.60
CA ILE A 53 -3.09 -1.49 2.33
C ILE A 53 -3.95 -1.17 1.11
N LEU A 54 -3.85 -1.97 0.05
CA LEU A 54 -4.60 -1.75 -1.19
C LEU A 54 -6.09 -2.01 -1.01
N VAL A 55 -6.48 -3.05 -0.26
CA VAL A 55 -7.88 -3.30 0.10
C VAL A 55 -8.45 -2.13 0.90
N ARG A 56 -7.74 -1.68 1.94
CA ARG A 56 -8.18 -0.50 2.71
C ARG A 56 -8.25 0.75 1.86
N CYS A 57 -7.33 0.91 0.91
CA CYS A 57 -7.34 2.04 0.00
C CYS A 57 -8.57 1.99 -0.92
N TRP A 58 -8.92 0.81 -1.43
CA TRP A 58 -10.16 0.59 -2.17
C TRP A 58 -11.38 0.90 -1.31
N GLU A 59 -11.48 0.38 -0.08
CA GLU A 59 -12.60 0.65 0.81
C GLU A 59 -12.74 2.14 1.15
N ASN A 60 -11.62 2.82 1.40
CA ASN A 60 -11.59 4.25 1.72
C ASN A 60 -11.61 5.17 0.49
N ARG A 61 -11.73 4.64 -0.73
CA ARG A 61 -11.77 5.46 -1.97
C ARG A 61 -12.91 6.48 -1.98
N LYS A 62 -13.99 6.20 -1.25
CA LYS A 62 -15.18 7.06 -1.11
C LYS A 62 -15.15 7.92 0.15
N ALA A 63 -14.15 7.75 1.02
CA ALA A 63 -14.02 8.63 2.17
C ALA A 63 -13.60 10.02 1.66
N ASP A 64 -14.17 11.09 2.24
CA ASP A 64 -13.83 12.52 2.00
C ASP A 64 -12.36 12.89 2.27
N THR A 65 -11.49 11.90 2.48
CA THR A 65 -10.06 12.10 2.60
C THR A 65 -9.53 12.36 1.19
N VAL A 66 -9.26 13.63 0.88
CA VAL A 66 -8.60 14.04 -0.35
C VAL A 66 -7.19 13.45 -0.36
N ILE A 67 -7.04 12.23 -0.89
CA ILE A 67 -5.74 11.63 -1.16
C ILE A 67 -5.18 12.34 -2.40
N LEU A 68 -4.47 13.45 -2.16
CA LEU A 68 -3.82 14.24 -3.20
C LEU A 68 -2.82 13.39 -4.00
N ASN A 69 -2.04 12.56 -3.31
CA ASN A 69 -1.01 11.71 -3.90
C ASN A 69 -1.10 10.28 -3.36
N LEU A 70 -1.75 9.41 -4.14
CA LEU A 70 -1.88 7.98 -3.82
C LEU A 70 -0.52 7.30 -3.61
N GLU A 71 0.46 7.61 -4.46
CA GLU A 71 1.82 7.07 -4.34
C GLU A 71 2.42 7.37 -2.95
N THR A 72 2.44 8.64 -2.55
CA THR A 72 2.98 9.06 -1.25
C THR A 72 2.23 8.42 -0.08
N TYR A 73 0.90 8.33 -0.17
CA TYR A 73 0.08 7.68 0.85
C TYR A 73 0.46 6.20 1.00
N LEU A 74 0.54 5.46 -0.10
CA LEU A 74 0.89 4.05 -0.09
C LEU A 74 2.33 3.83 0.43
N PHE A 75 3.31 4.60 -0.03
CA PHE A 75 4.68 4.49 0.50
C PHE A 75 4.74 4.72 2.00
N THR A 76 3.98 5.70 2.51
CA THR A 76 3.88 5.99 3.94
C THR A 76 3.21 4.83 4.69
N ALA A 77 2.09 4.32 4.19
CA ALA A 77 1.37 3.19 4.79
C ALA A 77 2.25 1.92 4.83
N VAL A 78 2.96 1.62 3.73
CA VAL A 78 3.87 0.47 3.62
C VAL A 78 5.01 0.58 4.61
N ARG A 79 5.64 1.75 4.71
CA ARG A 79 6.68 2.00 5.70
C ARG A 79 6.16 1.78 7.12
N ASN A 80 5.01 2.36 7.45
CA ASN A 80 4.40 2.24 8.78
C ASN A 80 4.08 0.78 9.13
N GLN A 81 3.47 0.03 8.20
CA GLN A 81 3.18 -1.39 8.41
C GLN A 81 4.44 -2.24 8.50
N SER A 82 5.45 -1.98 7.67
CA SER A 82 6.74 -2.68 7.73
C SER A 82 7.42 -2.47 9.09
N LEU A 83 7.45 -1.23 9.59
CA LEU A 83 7.99 -0.91 10.91
C LEU A 83 7.18 -1.57 12.04
N LYS A 84 5.85 -1.58 11.92
CA LYS A 84 4.96 -2.27 12.88
C LYS A 84 5.24 -3.77 12.92
N TYR A 85 5.41 -4.40 11.75
CA TYR A 85 5.78 -5.81 11.63
C TYR A 85 7.13 -6.09 12.30
N LEU A 86 8.16 -5.29 12.00
CA LEU A 86 9.48 -5.42 12.63
C LEU A 86 9.44 -5.25 14.16
N LYS A 87 8.65 -4.29 14.65
CA LYS A 87 8.44 -4.08 16.09
C LYS A 87 7.76 -5.27 16.74
N LYS A 88 6.75 -5.87 16.09
CA LYS A 88 6.06 -7.08 16.56
C LYS A 88 7.01 -8.28 16.59
N LYS A 89 7.84 -8.44 15.55
CA LYS A 89 8.86 -9.50 15.47
C LYS A 89 9.90 -9.38 16.59
N ARG A 90 10.38 -8.16 16.89
CA ARG A 90 11.30 -7.93 18.03
C ARG A 90 10.66 -8.26 19.36
N LYS A 91 9.40 -7.85 19.60
CA LYS A 91 8.69 -8.14 20.86
C LYS A 91 8.47 -9.63 21.11
N HIS A 92 8.24 -10.43 20.06
CA HIS A 92 8.10 -11.88 20.19
C HIS A 92 9.42 -12.61 20.50
N SER A 93 10.57 -11.95 20.34
CA SER A 93 11.88 -12.52 20.67
C SER A 93 12.38 -12.15 22.07
N SER A 94 11.60 -11.38 22.85
CA SER A 94 11.97 -10.91 24.19
C SER A 94 10.78 -11.08 25.13
N GLY A 95 10.41 -12.34 25.37
CA GLY A 95 9.41 -12.76 26.34
C GLY A 95 9.86 -14.03 27.06
N GLY A 96 11.17 -14.15 27.30
CA GLY A 96 11.78 -15.24 28.04
C GLY A 96 12.96 -14.71 28.84
N ASN A 97 12.65 -14.09 29.98
CA ASN A 97 13.44 -14.20 31.22
C ASN A 97 12.58 -13.76 32.39
#